data_AF-A0A7M2SWM5-F1
#
_entry.id   AF-A0A7M2SWM5-F1
#
_cell.length_a   1.000
_cell.length_b   1.000
_cell.length_c   1.000
_cell.angle_alpha   90.00
_cell.angle_beta   90.00
_cell.angle_gamma   90.00
#
_symmetry.space_group_name_H-M   'P 1'
#
loop_
_entity.id
_entity.type
_entity.pdbx_description
1 polymer ?
#
loop_
_entity_poly.entity_id
_entity_poly.type
_entity_poly.pdbx_seq_one_letter_code
_entity_poly.pdbx_strand_id
1 'polypeptide(L)'
;MQGKCPDHSVLQHALRAVPQVSDESTVFQARGEDGGRRRSVLALAKGQLVSLSYRARVAALLGDSPLTSEAVITEVRDLLSHGEEALAFDTMCSWIYEDALPLTRQYHARLVALATEMGTPTSVQRLDELLVD
;
A
#
# COMPACT_ATOMS: atom_id res chain seq x y z
N MET A 1 -4.39 47.38 7.77
CA MET A 1 -5.50 46.49 8.19
C MET A 1 -5.01 45.06 8.00
N GLN A 2 -4.79 44.37 9.12
CA GLN A 2 -4.11 43.08 9.20
C GLN A 2 -5.10 41.97 8.84
N GLY A 3 -4.88 41.33 7.69
CA GLY A 3 -5.63 40.15 7.25
C GLY A 3 -5.15 38.93 8.02
N LYS A 4 -6.03 38.41 8.87
CA LYS A 4 -5.81 37.31 9.81
C LYS A 4 -5.56 36.00 9.06
N CYS A 5 -4.36 35.44 9.22
CA CYS A 5 -4.03 34.08 8.81
C CYS A 5 -4.97 33.08 9.52
N PRO A 6 -5.59 32.12 8.81
CA PRO A 6 -6.24 31.00 9.47
C PRO A 6 -5.17 30.01 9.96
N ASP A 7 -5.23 29.74 11.25
CA ASP A 7 -4.47 28.74 11.98
C ASP A 7 -4.80 27.34 11.41
N HIS A 8 -3.80 26.65 10.85
CA HIS A 8 -3.94 25.27 10.39
C HIS A 8 -3.14 24.31 11.27
N SER A 9 -3.15 24.56 12.59
CA SER A 9 -2.65 23.64 13.61
C SER A 9 -3.63 22.48 13.93
N VAL A 10 -4.46 22.05 12.95
CA VAL A 10 -5.52 21.03 13.14
C VAL A 10 -5.43 19.85 12.16
N LEU A 11 -4.24 19.58 11.60
CA LEU A 11 -3.99 18.35 10.82
C LEU A 11 -2.72 17.61 11.26
N GLN A 12 -2.53 17.46 12.57
CA GLN A 12 -1.45 16.63 13.17
C GLN A 12 -1.97 15.64 14.22
N HIS A 13 -3.11 14.97 13.99
CA HIS A 13 -3.65 14.01 14.96
C HIS A 13 -4.28 12.72 14.40
N ALA A 14 -3.83 12.25 13.23
CA ALA A 14 -4.28 10.96 12.68
C ALA A 14 -3.12 9.99 12.37
N LEU A 15 -2.04 10.06 13.14
CA LEU A 15 -0.96 9.06 13.17
C LEU A 15 -1.00 8.33 14.52
N ARG A 16 -1.78 7.25 14.60
CA ARG A 16 -1.55 6.07 15.47
C ARG A 16 -2.75 5.13 15.44
N ALA A 17 -2.61 4.04 14.69
CA ALA A 17 -3.05 2.69 15.08
C ALA A 17 -2.60 1.71 13.98
N VAL A 18 -1.31 1.39 13.95
CA VAL A 18 -0.84 0.16 13.30
C VAL A 18 -1.01 -0.94 14.35
N PRO A 19 -1.95 -1.90 14.20
CA PRO A 19 -1.86 -3.13 14.96
C PRO A 19 -0.65 -3.90 14.44
N GLN A 20 0.39 -3.97 15.28
CA GLN A 20 1.46 -4.96 15.16
C GLN A 20 0.79 -6.33 15.38
N VAL A 21 0.54 -7.07 14.31
CA VAL A 21 0.18 -8.49 14.43
C VAL A 21 1.48 -9.27 14.55
N SER A 22 1.85 -9.51 15.80
CA SER A 22 2.83 -10.50 16.21
C SER A 22 2.43 -11.88 15.69
N ASP A 23 3.45 -12.58 15.24
CA ASP A 23 3.51 -14.01 14.94
C ASP A 23 2.76 -14.85 16.00
N GLU A 24 1.71 -15.57 15.60
CA GLU A 24 1.33 -16.79 16.30
C GLU A 24 0.66 -17.76 15.34
N SER A 25 1.43 -18.78 14.96
CA SER A 25 0.93 -20.05 14.44
C SER A 25 -0.11 -20.62 15.41
N THR A 26 -1.40 -20.43 15.11
CA THR A 26 -2.48 -21.21 15.73
C THR A 26 -3.19 -22.01 14.65
N VAL A 27 -2.74 -23.26 14.51
CA VAL A 27 -3.45 -24.35 13.87
C VAL A 27 -4.76 -24.56 14.63
N PHE A 28 -5.88 -24.06 14.10
CA PHE A 28 -7.20 -24.32 14.68
C PHE A 28 -7.93 -25.38 13.86
N GLN A 29 -7.76 -26.63 14.26
CA GLN A 29 -8.51 -27.76 13.75
C GLN A 29 -9.85 -27.82 14.50
N ALA A 30 -10.87 -27.12 13.99
CA ALA A 30 -12.22 -27.19 14.53
C ALA A 30 -13.05 -28.25 13.80
N ARG A 31 -13.12 -29.44 14.39
CA ARG A 31 -14.14 -30.46 14.13
C ARG A 31 -15.40 -30.05 14.89
N GLY A 32 -16.53 -29.90 14.19
CA GLY A 32 -17.83 -29.63 14.81
C GLY A 32 -18.81 -29.05 13.81
N GLU A 33 -19.68 -29.91 13.31
CA GLU A 33 -20.80 -29.59 12.43
C GLU A 33 -21.84 -28.68 13.12
N ASP A 34 -22.65 -28.04 12.27
CA ASP A 34 -24.02 -27.54 12.49
C ASP A 34 -24.23 -26.05 12.22
N GLY A 35 -25.32 -25.73 11.49
CA GLY A 35 -25.94 -24.41 11.51
C GLY A 35 -25.71 -23.54 10.28
N GLY A 36 -26.58 -23.69 9.28
CA GLY A 36 -26.54 -22.97 8.02
C GLY A 36 -26.62 -21.43 8.09
N ARG A 37 -25.98 -20.83 7.09
CA ARG A 37 -26.49 -19.68 6.32
C ARG A 37 -26.44 -18.28 6.96
N ARG A 38 -25.34 -17.89 7.61
CA ARG A 38 -25.00 -16.45 7.86
C ARG A 38 -23.50 -16.10 7.82
N ARG A 39 -22.65 -16.85 7.12
CA ARG A 39 -21.19 -16.60 7.11
C ARG A 39 -20.63 -15.87 5.89
N SER A 40 -21.43 -15.59 4.86
CA SER A 40 -20.86 -15.18 3.56
C SER A 40 -20.70 -13.67 3.35
N VAL A 41 -21.40 -12.81 4.10
CA VAL A 41 -21.38 -11.36 3.79
C VAL A 41 -20.22 -10.61 4.47
N LEU A 42 -19.79 -11.06 5.66
CA LEU A 42 -18.73 -10.39 6.43
C LEU A 42 -17.32 -10.66 5.86
N ALA A 43 -17.10 -11.84 5.25
CA ALA A 43 -15.84 -12.18 4.60
C ALA A 43 -15.64 -11.40 3.28
N LEU A 44 -16.72 -11.19 2.52
CA LEU A 44 -16.69 -10.40 1.28
C LEU A 44 -16.39 -8.92 1.56
N ALA A 45 -17.00 -8.33 2.60
CA ALA A 45 -16.73 -6.95 3.00
C ALA A 45 -15.27 -6.74 3.45
N LYS A 46 -14.65 -7.72 4.13
CA LYS A 46 -13.24 -7.66 4.53
C LYS A 46 -12.30 -7.60 3.33
N GLY A 47 -12.47 -8.46 2.32
CA GLY A 47 -11.64 -8.44 1.12
C GLY A 47 -11.75 -7.12 0.34
N GLN A 48 -12.95 -6.54 0.28
CA GLN A 48 -13.22 -5.30 -0.44
C GLN A 48 -12.65 -4.05 0.28
N LEU A 49 -12.66 -4.04 1.62
CA LEU A 49 -11.99 -3.00 2.43
C LEU A 49 -10.46 -3.06 2.29
N VAL A 50 -9.90 -4.26 2.17
CA VAL A 50 -8.47 -4.48 2.00
C VAL A 50 -8.00 -4.02 0.61
N SER A 51 -8.76 -4.30 -0.46
CA SER A 51 -8.47 -3.78 -1.82
C SER A 51 -8.54 -2.24 -1.89
N LEU A 52 -9.59 -1.61 -1.32
CA LEU A 52 -9.67 -0.14 -1.27
C LEU A 52 -8.51 0.48 -0.47
N SER A 53 -8.05 -0.20 0.58
CA SER A 53 -6.87 0.19 1.35
C SER A 53 -5.59 0.11 0.52
N TYR A 54 -5.40 -0.96 -0.25
CA TYR A 54 -4.24 -1.09 -1.14
C TYR A 54 -4.24 -0.02 -2.23
N ARG A 55 -5.38 0.26 -2.85
CA ARG A 55 -5.47 1.31 -3.87
C ARG A 55 -5.03 2.68 -3.33
N ALA A 56 -5.52 3.05 -2.15
CA ALA A 56 -5.15 4.31 -1.51
C ALA A 56 -3.66 4.37 -1.15
N ARG A 57 -3.08 3.25 -0.72
CA ARG A 57 -1.65 3.16 -0.36
C ARG A 57 -0.73 3.18 -1.57
N VAL A 58 -1.07 2.48 -2.66
CA VAL A 58 -0.31 2.56 -3.92
C VAL A 58 -0.41 3.98 -4.49
N ALA A 59 -1.57 4.61 -4.45
CA ALA A 59 -1.73 6.00 -4.88
C ALA A 59 -0.90 6.99 -4.03
N ALA A 60 -0.83 6.77 -2.71
CA ALA A 60 0.03 7.57 -1.83
C ALA A 60 1.52 7.40 -2.17
N LEU A 61 1.96 6.16 -2.38
CA LEU A 61 3.32 5.87 -2.82
C LEU A 61 3.65 6.54 -4.16
N LEU A 62 2.75 6.45 -5.14
CA LEU A 62 2.92 7.12 -6.42
C LEU A 62 3.07 8.64 -6.26
N GLY A 63 2.32 9.26 -5.35
CA GLY A 63 2.42 10.69 -5.06
C GLY A 63 3.72 11.10 -4.36
N ASP A 64 4.31 10.21 -3.57
CA ASP A 64 5.61 10.40 -2.92
C ASP A 64 6.79 9.88 -3.78
N SER A 65 6.51 9.31 -4.95
CA SER A 65 7.51 8.62 -5.76
C SER A 65 8.42 9.59 -6.52
N PRO A 66 9.67 9.19 -6.82
CA PRO A 66 10.56 9.97 -7.68
C PRO A 66 10.19 9.90 -9.18
N LEU A 67 9.09 9.22 -9.54
CA LEU A 67 8.67 9.09 -10.93
C LEU A 67 8.22 10.46 -11.45
N THR A 68 8.89 10.93 -12.51
CA THR A 68 8.56 12.19 -13.20
C THR A 68 7.86 11.96 -14.54
N SER A 69 7.85 10.71 -15.01
CA SER A 69 7.23 10.34 -16.28
C SER A 69 5.71 10.33 -16.16
N GLU A 70 5.04 11.30 -16.81
CA GLU A 70 3.59 11.42 -16.82
C GLU A 70 2.91 10.18 -17.45
N ALA A 71 3.56 9.54 -18.42
CA ALA A 71 3.08 8.30 -19.04
C ALA A 71 2.97 7.18 -18.00
N VAL A 72 4.02 6.97 -17.20
CA VAL A 72 4.07 5.95 -16.15
C VAL A 72 3.07 6.27 -15.04
N ILE A 73 2.97 7.52 -14.62
CA ILE A 73 2.00 7.95 -13.61
C ILE A 73 0.57 7.68 -14.09
N THR A 74 0.28 7.96 -15.36
CA THR A 74 -1.04 7.72 -15.96
C THR A 74 -1.34 6.22 -16.03
N GLU A 75 -0.38 5.41 -16.46
CA GLU A 75 -0.50 3.95 -16.51
C GLU A 75 -0.78 3.34 -15.14
N VAL A 76 0.00 3.70 -14.11
CA VAL A 76 -0.22 3.21 -12.74
C VAL A 76 -1.60 3.62 -12.22
N ARG A 77 -2.07 4.83 -12.53
CA ARG A 77 -3.41 5.30 -12.13
C ARG A 77 -4.54 4.56 -12.87
N ASP A 78 -4.32 4.19 -14.12
CA ASP A 78 -5.26 3.41 -14.91
C ASP A 78 -5.40 2.00 -14.34
N LEU A 79 -4.27 1.33 -14.04
CA LEU A 79 -4.25 0.03 -13.36
C LEU A 79 -4.97 0.06 -12.01
N LEU A 80 -4.77 1.12 -11.22
CA LEU A 80 -5.52 1.32 -9.96
C LEU A 80 -7.02 1.52 -10.17
N SER A 81 -7.42 2.11 -11.29
CA SER A 81 -8.84 2.31 -11.64
C SER A 81 -9.51 1.01 -12.09
N HIS A 82 -8.74 0.09 -12.67
CA HIS A 82 -9.16 -1.27 -13.01
C HIS A 82 -9.15 -2.26 -11.82
N GLY A 83 -8.67 -1.83 -10.65
CA GLY A 83 -8.55 -2.70 -9.48
C GLY A 83 -7.39 -3.70 -9.60
N GLU A 84 -6.37 -3.36 -10.37
CA GLU A 84 -5.15 -4.14 -10.51
C GLU A 84 -4.05 -3.58 -9.61
N GLU A 85 -4.27 -3.53 -8.29
CA GLU A 85 -3.34 -2.85 -7.37
C GLU A 85 -1.96 -3.51 -7.30
N ALA A 86 -1.91 -4.85 -7.37
CA ALA A 86 -0.67 -5.59 -7.40
C ALA A 86 0.15 -5.30 -8.67
N LEU A 87 -0.51 -5.22 -9.83
CA LEU A 87 0.13 -4.88 -11.10
C LEU A 87 0.55 -3.41 -11.16
N ALA A 88 -0.28 -2.50 -10.63
CA ALA A 88 0.05 -1.09 -10.50
C ALA A 88 1.31 -0.89 -9.64
N PHE A 89 1.39 -1.62 -8.53
CA PHE A 89 2.57 -1.61 -7.66
C PHE A 89 3.81 -2.20 -8.33
N ASP A 90 3.67 -3.34 -9.01
CA ASP A 90 4.77 -4.00 -9.72
C ASP A 90 5.32 -3.13 -10.86
N THR A 91 4.42 -2.51 -11.62
CA THR A 91 4.75 -1.56 -12.70
C THR A 91 5.55 -0.39 -12.13
N MET A 92 5.05 0.23 -11.06
CA MET A 92 5.76 1.32 -10.38
C MET A 92 7.17 0.89 -9.91
N CYS A 93 7.31 -0.30 -9.31
CA CYS A 93 8.61 -0.80 -8.85
C CYS A 93 9.57 -1.07 -10.03
N SER A 94 9.06 -1.63 -11.12
CA SER A 94 9.84 -1.91 -12.34
C SER A 94 10.39 -0.62 -12.93
N TRP A 95 9.55 0.42 -13.08
CA TRP A 95 10.00 1.72 -13.58
C TRP A 95 11.03 2.39 -12.68
N ILE A 96 10.85 2.33 -11.36
CA ILE A 96 11.84 2.86 -10.41
C ILE A 96 13.20 2.14 -10.60
N TYR A 97 13.18 0.82 -10.78
CA TYR A 97 14.39 0.03 -11.01
C TYR A 97 15.04 0.36 -12.36
N GLU A 98 14.25 0.38 -13.43
CA GLU A 98 14.72 0.60 -14.81
C GLU A 98 15.32 2.00 -15.00
N ASP A 99 14.68 3.03 -14.44
CA ASP A 99 15.19 4.41 -14.48
C ASP A 99 16.29 4.66 -13.41
N ALA A 100 16.66 3.63 -12.64
CA ALA A 100 17.62 3.71 -11.54
C ALA A 100 17.36 4.91 -10.60
N LEU A 101 16.09 5.13 -10.25
CA LEU A 101 15.68 6.30 -9.49
C LEU A 101 16.12 6.18 -8.03
N PRO A 102 16.80 7.20 -7.48
CA PRO A 102 17.29 7.15 -6.11
C PRO A 102 16.12 7.09 -5.12
N LEU A 103 16.18 6.11 -4.21
CA LEU A 103 15.17 5.90 -3.18
C LEU A 103 15.71 6.24 -1.81
N THR A 104 14.90 6.93 -1.01
CA THR A 104 15.20 7.07 0.43
C THR A 104 14.88 5.76 1.15
N ARG A 105 15.63 5.45 2.22
CA ARG A 105 15.34 4.28 3.07
C ARG A 105 13.91 4.28 3.60
N GLN A 106 13.36 5.45 3.93
CA GLN A 106 11.99 5.58 4.40
C GLN A 106 10.98 5.20 3.31
N TYR A 107 11.18 5.66 2.07
CA TYR A 107 10.31 5.31 0.96
C TYR A 107 10.39 3.81 0.64
N HIS A 108 11.60 3.25 0.59
CA HIS A 108 11.81 1.82 0.37
C HIS A 108 11.14 0.96 1.46
N ALA A 109 11.24 1.33 2.74
CA ALA A 109 10.56 0.60 3.82
C ALA A 109 9.03 0.56 3.64
N ARG A 110 8.43 1.63 3.12
CA ARG A 110 6.99 1.66 2.80
C ARG A 110 6.64 0.76 1.62
N LEU A 111 7.48 0.71 0.59
CA LEU A 111 7.33 -0.23 -0.52
C LEU A 111 7.40 -1.67 -0.02
N VAL A 112 8.39 -2.01 0.80
CA VAL A 112 8.57 -3.37 1.36
C VAL A 112 7.39 -3.80 2.23
N ALA A 113 6.89 -2.91 3.09
CA ALA A 113 5.71 -3.19 3.90
C ALA A 113 4.50 -3.50 3.03
N LEU A 114 4.24 -2.69 2.00
CA LEU A 114 3.11 -2.90 1.10
C LEU A 114 3.27 -4.16 0.25
N ALA A 115 4.46 -4.42 -0.30
CA ALA A 115 4.77 -5.62 -1.07
C ALA A 115 4.57 -6.90 -0.24
N THR A 116 4.97 -6.88 1.03
CA THR A 116 4.76 -8.01 1.96
C THR A 116 3.28 -8.26 2.19
N GLU A 117 2.50 -7.20 2.39
CA GLU A 117 1.06 -7.31 2.59
C GLU A 117 0.30 -7.77 1.35
N MET A 118 0.75 -7.41 0.14
CA MET A 118 0.15 -7.86 -1.13
C MET A 118 0.67 -9.22 -1.59
N GLY A 119 1.67 -9.80 -0.91
CA GLY A 119 2.28 -11.06 -1.29
C GLY A 119 3.20 -10.97 -2.51
N THR A 120 3.74 -9.78 -2.81
CA THR A 120 4.65 -9.50 -3.93
C THR A 120 6.05 -8.99 -3.49
N PRO A 121 6.74 -9.64 -2.53
CA PRO A 121 8.02 -9.17 -2.01
C PRO A 121 9.16 -9.16 -3.05
N THR A 122 9.00 -9.87 -4.16
CA THR A 122 9.98 -9.91 -5.26
C THR A 122 10.10 -8.59 -6.01
N SER A 123 9.00 -7.82 -6.12
CA SER A 123 8.98 -6.56 -6.85
C SER A 123 9.87 -5.48 -6.22
N VAL A 124 10.11 -5.58 -4.90
CA VAL A 124 10.90 -4.61 -4.14
C VAL A 124 12.33 -5.07 -3.86
N GLN A 125 12.65 -6.35 -4.02
CA GLN A 125 13.97 -6.90 -3.68
C GLN A 125 15.12 -6.22 -4.42
N ARG A 126 14.89 -5.83 -5.68
CA ARG A 126 15.91 -5.16 -6.51
C ARG A 126 16.08 -3.67 -6.21
N LEU A 127 15.12 -3.08 -5.49
CA LEU A 127 15.11 -1.65 -5.20
C LEU A 127 16.06 -1.26 -4.06
N ASP A 128 16.55 -2.23 -3.27
CA ASP A 128 17.56 -2.01 -2.24
C ASP A 128 18.87 -1.45 -2.82
N GLU A 129 19.19 -1.81 -4.06
CA GLU A 129 20.36 -1.32 -4.81
C GLU A 129 20.31 0.19 -5.09
N LEU A 130 19.12 0.78 -5.08
CA LEU A 130 18.87 2.19 -5.41
C LEU A 130 18.76 3.09 -4.17
N LEU A 131 19.07 2.55 -2.99
CA LEU A 131 19.02 3.29 -1.75
C LEU A 131 20.12 4.36 -1.68
N VAL A 132 19.68 5.61 -1.49
CA VAL A 132 20.55 6.73 -1.16
C VAL A 132 20.39 7.08 0.32
N ASP A 133 21.51 7.33 1.01
CA ASP A 133 21.59 7.64 2.44
C ASP A 133 21.40 9.14 2.72
#